data_AF-A0A6C0B0D9-F1
#
_entry.id   AF-A0A6C0B0D9-F1
#
_cell.length_a   1.000
_cell.length_b   1.000
_cell.length_c   1.000
_cell.angle_alpha   90.00
_cell.angle_beta   90.00
_cell.angle_gamma   90.00
#
_symmetry.space_group_name_H-M   'P 1'
#
loop_
_entity.id
_entity.type
_entity.pdbx_description
1 polymer ?
#
loop_
_entity_poly.entity_id
_entity_poly.type
_entity_poly.pdbx_seq_one_letter_code
_entity_poly.pdbx_strand_id
1 'polypeptide(L)'
;MNRRVIPAAVRHELMSRKTCANVPGNFAPGCRNYICPMWKSNGGYFDESGFQIDHIVEVTHGGSNEITNLQVLCPSCHAVKTKRCATQSWEFTSDEIDIGRAKMEIGLGKRRRANSQ
;
A
#
# COMPACT_ATOMS: atom_id res chain seq x y z
N MET A 1 -3.71 -9.63 -22.04
CA MET A 1 -2.74 -8.98 -21.13
C MET A 1 -2.33 -10.01 -20.10
N ASN A 2 -1.05 -10.39 -20.07
CA ASN A 2 -0.54 -11.41 -19.18
C ASN A 2 -0.52 -10.84 -17.75
N ARG A 3 -1.56 -11.12 -16.96
CA ARG A 3 -1.64 -10.69 -15.55
C ARG A 3 -0.57 -11.47 -14.80
N ARG A 4 0.66 -10.95 -14.78
CA ARG A 4 1.79 -11.56 -14.07
C ARG A 4 1.36 -11.79 -12.63
N VAL A 5 1.31 -13.05 -12.23
CA VAL A 5 0.84 -13.48 -10.91
C VAL A 5 1.84 -12.94 -9.89
N ILE A 6 1.35 -12.18 -8.90
CA ILE A 6 2.19 -11.77 -7.76
C ILE A 6 2.64 -13.06 -7.05
N PRO A 7 3.95 -13.30 -6.88
CA PRO A 7 4.44 -14.54 -6.25
C PRO A 7 3.82 -14.75 -4.86
N ALA A 8 3.49 -15.99 -4.52
CA ALA A 8 2.86 -16.33 -3.25
C ALA A 8 3.68 -15.86 -2.02
N ALA A 9 5.01 -15.88 -2.12
CA ALA A 9 5.90 -15.36 -1.08
C ALA A 9 5.71 -13.85 -0.84
N VAL A 10 5.63 -13.06 -1.91
CA VAL A 10 5.39 -11.61 -1.84
C VAL A 10 4.00 -11.33 -1.26
N ARG A 11 3.00 -12.13 -1.65
CA ARG A 11 1.65 -12.05 -1.08
C ARG A 11 1.66 -12.31 0.43
N HIS A 12 2.37 -13.35 0.89
CA HIS A 12 2.48 -13.66 2.32
C HIS A 12 3.22 -12.57 3.10
N GLU A 13 4.29 -12.01 2.54
CA GLU A 13 5.03 -10.91 3.16
C GLU A 13 4.16 -9.66 3.33
N LEU A 14 3.43 -9.26 2.29
CA LEU A 14 2.47 -8.15 2.35
C LEU A 14 1.36 -8.41 3.39
N MET A 15 0.87 -9.65 3.47
CA MET A 15 -0.17 -10.06 4.41
C MET A 15 0.29 -10.05 5.87
N SER A 16 1.59 -10.15 6.15
CA SER A 16 2.10 -10.13 7.54
C SER A 16 1.70 -8.86 8.31
N ARG A 17 1.42 -7.76 7.60
CA ARG A 17 1.04 -6.46 8.17
C ARG A 17 -0.41 -6.40 8.65
N LYS A 18 -1.30 -7.21 8.05
CA LYS A 18 -2.75 -7.32 8.32
C LYS A 18 -3.52 -6.00 8.49
N THR A 19 -3.00 -4.90 7.96
CA THR A 19 -3.55 -3.55 8.16
C THR A 19 -3.58 -2.76 6.86
N CYS A 20 -4.58 -1.88 6.73
CA CYS A 20 -4.76 -1.06 5.53
C CYS A 20 -3.70 0.04 5.46
N ALA A 21 -3.04 0.17 4.30
CA ALA A 21 -2.01 1.18 4.06
C ALA A 21 -2.54 2.63 4.10
N ASN A 22 -3.86 2.83 3.98
CA ASN A 22 -4.51 4.14 4.11
C ASN A 22 -4.71 4.54 5.58
N VAL A 23 -3.60 4.84 6.26
CA VAL A 23 -3.54 5.17 7.69
C VAL A 23 -4.04 6.59 7.94
N PRO A 24 -4.78 6.86 9.02
CA PRO A 24 -5.15 8.22 9.43
C PRO A 24 -3.91 9.12 9.54
N GLY A 25 -3.92 10.29 8.90
CA GLY A 25 -2.80 11.21 8.88
C GLY A 25 -1.65 10.83 7.94
N ASN A 26 -1.67 9.63 7.35
CA ASN A 26 -0.69 9.17 6.37
C ASN A 26 -1.38 8.35 5.26
N PHE A 27 -2.11 9.06 4.41
CA PHE A 27 -2.98 8.49 3.39
C PHE A 27 -2.23 7.60 2.41
N ALA A 28 -2.91 6.54 1.95
CA ALA A 28 -2.39 5.77 0.83
C ALA A 28 -2.42 6.61 -0.45
N PRO A 29 -1.46 6.43 -1.36
CA PRO A 29 -1.47 7.07 -2.67
C PRO A 29 -2.81 6.81 -3.39
N GLY A 30 -3.44 7.86 -3.94
CA GLY A 30 -4.78 7.80 -4.55
C GLY A 30 -5.96 7.78 -3.55
N CYS A 31 -5.71 7.65 -2.24
CA CYS A 31 -6.72 7.64 -1.18
C CYS A 31 -6.74 8.93 -0.33
N ARG A 32 -6.05 10.00 -0.74
CA ARG A 32 -6.02 11.28 -0.03
C ARG A 32 -7.43 11.77 0.34
N ASN A 33 -7.61 12.27 1.56
CA ASN A 33 -8.87 12.74 2.12
C ASN A 33 -10.01 11.69 2.19
N TYR A 34 -9.72 10.41 1.93
CA TYR A 34 -10.66 9.33 2.18
C TYR A 34 -10.35 8.67 3.51
N ILE A 35 -11.27 8.77 4.47
CA ILE A 35 -11.14 8.13 5.78
C ILE A 35 -11.44 6.65 5.62
N CYS A 36 -10.43 5.81 5.87
CA CYS A 36 -10.57 4.37 5.77
C CYS A 36 -11.59 3.84 6.81
N PRO A 37 -12.65 3.12 6.40
CA PRO A 37 -13.63 2.57 7.33
C PRO A 37 -13.04 1.51 8.27
N MET A 38 -12.01 0.78 7.83
CA MET A 38 -11.31 -0.20 8.68
C MET A 38 -10.52 0.48 9.80
N TRP A 39 -9.91 1.64 9.52
CA TRP A 39 -9.24 2.43 10.57
C TRP A 39 -10.22 3.06 11.55
N LYS A 40 -11.43 3.41 11.08
CA LYS A 40 -12.50 3.93 11.93
C LYS A 40 -13.11 2.88 12.86
N SER A 41 -13.20 1.62 12.41
CA SER A 41 -13.96 0.56 13.12
C SER A 41 -13.08 -0.47 13.84
N ASN A 42 -11.94 -0.83 13.25
CA ASN A 42 -11.14 -1.98 13.68
C ASN A 42 -9.63 -1.68 13.69
N GLY A 43 -9.23 -0.43 13.93
CA GLY A 43 -7.81 -0.04 13.98
C GLY A 43 -7.03 -0.38 12.71
N GLY A 44 -7.69 -0.45 11.56
CA GLY A 44 -7.08 -0.74 10.27
C GLY A 44 -6.94 -2.21 9.93
N TYR A 45 -7.25 -3.12 10.86
CA TYR A 45 -7.04 -4.56 10.72
C TYR A 45 -8.09 -5.25 9.85
N PHE A 46 -7.67 -6.25 9.08
CA PHE A 46 -8.53 -7.16 8.33
C PHE A 46 -8.05 -8.61 8.45
N ASP A 47 -8.93 -9.55 8.12
CA ASP A 47 -8.62 -10.98 8.01
C ASP A 47 -8.02 -11.34 6.63
N GLU A 48 -7.80 -12.63 6.39
CA GLU A 48 -7.21 -13.14 5.13
C GLU A 48 -8.07 -12.87 3.88
N SER A 49 -9.35 -12.53 4.05
CA SER A 49 -10.29 -12.21 2.98
C SER A 49 -10.53 -10.70 2.82
N GLY A 50 -10.17 -9.89 3.82
CA GLY A 50 -10.54 -8.48 3.92
C GLY A 50 -9.59 -7.48 3.25
N PHE A 51 -8.79 -7.89 2.26
CA PHE A 51 -7.83 -7.01 1.60
C PHE A 51 -7.61 -7.27 0.11
N GLN A 52 -7.03 -6.27 -0.54
CA GLN A 52 -6.56 -6.32 -1.92
C GLN A 52 -5.12 -5.81 -1.99
N ILE A 53 -4.30 -6.50 -2.80
CA ILE A 53 -2.95 -6.03 -3.12
C ILE A 53 -3.08 -5.08 -4.30
N ASP A 54 -2.53 -3.90 -4.13
CA ASP A 54 -2.67 -2.78 -5.03
C ASP A 54 -1.30 -2.17 -5.29
N HIS A 55 -1.10 -1.62 -6.49
CA HIS A 55 0.15 -0.96 -6.82
C HIS A 55 0.16 0.48 -6.33
N ILE A 56 1.23 0.92 -5.67
CA ILE A 56 1.41 2.33 -5.25
C ILE A 56 1.36 3.23 -6.49
N VAL A 57 2.21 2.95 -7.47
CA VAL A 57 2.13 3.49 -8.83
C VAL A 57 1.50 2.43 -9.72
N GLU A 58 0.40 2.76 -10.39
CA GLU A 58 -0.29 1.85 -11.31
C GLU A 58 0.63 1.38 -12.44
N VAL A 59 0.46 0.13 -12.87
CA VAL A 59 1.24 -0.44 -14.00
C VAL A 59 1.00 0.36 -15.29
N THR A 60 -0.21 0.89 -15.49
CA THR A 60 -0.53 1.75 -16.65
C THR A 60 0.24 3.08 -16.63
N HIS A 61 0.74 3.49 -15.47
CA HIS A 61 1.51 4.72 -15.26
C HIS A 61 3.00 4.43 -15.01
N GLY A 62 3.49 3.24 -15.38
CA GLY A 62 4.91 2.87 -15.26
C GLY A 62 5.30 2.18 -13.94
N GLY A 63 4.33 1.78 -13.12
CA GLY A 63 4.57 1.01 -11.90
C GLY A 63 5.11 -0.40 -12.16
N SER A 64 5.86 -0.93 -11.18
CA SER A 64 6.43 -2.29 -11.21
C SER A 64 5.65 -3.26 -10.31
N ASN A 65 5.90 -4.57 -10.46
CA ASN A 65 5.38 -5.59 -9.55
C ASN A 65 6.33 -5.86 -8.36
N GLU A 66 7.32 -4.99 -8.16
CA GLU A 66 8.24 -5.10 -7.04
C GLU A 66 7.49 -4.83 -5.74
N ILE A 67 7.89 -5.53 -4.68
CA ILE A 67 7.28 -5.41 -3.35
C ILE A 67 7.25 -3.96 -2.85
N THR A 68 8.24 -3.15 -3.23
CA THR A 68 8.33 -1.71 -2.90
C THR A 68 7.26 -0.85 -3.58
N ASN A 69 6.64 -1.34 -4.66
CA ASN A 69 5.53 -0.71 -5.36
C ASN A 69 4.18 -1.38 -5.03
N LEU A 70 4.13 -2.29 -4.07
CA LEU A 70 2.90 -2.96 -3.66
C LEU A 70 2.46 -2.47 -2.27
N GLN A 71 1.15 -2.32 -2.11
CA GLN A 71 0.50 -1.96 -0.85
C GLN A 71 -0.73 -2.83 -0.61
N VAL A 72 -1.13 -2.93 0.65
CA VAL A 72 -2.34 -3.65 1.04
C VAL A 72 -3.44 -2.66 1.41
N LEU A 73 -4.56 -2.71 0.70
CA LEU A 73 -5.72 -1.86 0.92
C LEU A 73 -6.94 -2.69 1.28
N CYS A 74 -7.81 -2.14 2.14
CA CYS A 74 -9.14 -2.72 2.30
C CYS A 74 -9.98 -2.50 1.02
N PRO A 75 -11.02 -3.30 0.78
CA PRO A 75 -11.85 -3.20 -0.44
C PRO A 75 -12.38 -1.79 -0.69
N SER A 76 -12.76 -1.05 0.35
CA SER A 76 -13.26 0.32 0.21
C SER A 76 -12.17 1.31 -0.24
N CYS A 77 -10.95 1.22 0.32
CA CYS A 77 -9.86 2.10 -0.09
C CYS A 77 -9.38 1.78 -1.51
N HIS A 78 -9.29 0.49 -1.85
CA HIS A 78 -8.95 0.07 -3.20
C HIS A 78 -9.99 0.60 -4.21
N ALA A 79 -11.29 0.45 -3.94
CA ALA A 79 -12.33 0.96 -4.83
C ALA A 79 -12.24 2.49 -5.04
N VAL A 80 -11.92 3.24 -3.99
CA VAL A 80 -11.71 4.69 -4.07
C VAL A 80 -10.51 5.02 -4.96
N LYS A 81 -9.38 4.36 -4.76
CA LYS A 81 -8.18 4.54 -5.60
C LYS A 81 -8.48 4.22 -7.06
N THR A 82 -9.05 3.04 -7.35
CA THR A 82 -9.39 2.62 -8.71
C THR A 82 -10.30 3.64 -9.41
N LYS A 83 -11.35 4.11 -8.71
CA LYS A 83 -12.27 5.11 -9.28
C LYS A 83 -11.54 6.41 -9.60
N ARG A 84 -10.69 6.89 -8.70
CA ARG A 84 -9.92 8.12 -8.86
C ARG A 84 -8.90 8.04 -9.98
N CYS A 85 -8.15 6.95 -10.06
CA CYS A 85 -7.20 6.67 -11.14
C CYS A 85 -7.90 6.57 -12.52
N ALA A 86 -9.15 6.10 -12.56
CA ALA A 86 -9.93 6.05 -13.80
C ALA A 86 -10.49 7.42 -14.23
N THR A 87 -10.79 8.32 -13.28
CA THR A 87 -11.48 9.59 -13.57
C THR A 87 -10.58 10.81 -13.74
N GLN A 88 -9.32 10.79 -13.31
CA GLN A 88 -8.42 11.96 -13.42
C GLN A 88 -6.98 11.56 -13.73
N SER A 89 -6.32 12.39 -14.54
CA SER A 89 -4.88 12.48 -14.82
C SER A 89 -4.10 12.82 -13.55
N TRP A 90 -4.00 11.86 -12.63
CA TRP A 90 -3.35 12.06 -11.35
C TRP A 90 -1.85 11.81 -11.52
N GLU A 91 -1.07 12.90 -11.66
CA GLU A 91 0.37 12.84 -11.45
C GLU A 91 0.61 12.64 -9.94
N PHE A 92 1.15 11.48 -9.56
CA PHE A 92 1.65 11.29 -8.21
C PHE A 92 2.78 12.30 -7.96
N THR A 93 2.72 13.04 -6.85
CA THR A 93 3.90 13.82 -6.45
C THR A 93 4.99 12.85 -5.98
N SER A 94 6.27 13.23 -6.11
CA SER A 94 7.41 12.46 -5.61
C SER A 94 7.21 12.03 -4.15
N ASP A 95 6.69 12.95 -3.34
CA ASP A 95 6.44 12.74 -1.91
C ASP A 95 5.40 11.63 -1.65
N GLU A 96 4.38 11.51 -2.51
CA GLU A 96 3.35 10.47 -2.37
C GLU A 96 3.89 9.09 -2.72
N ILE A 97 4.80 9.01 -3.70
CA ILE A 97 5.51 7.77 -4.07
C ILE A 97 6.45 7.36 -2.94
N ASP A 98 7.20 8.33 -2.38
CA ASP A 98 8.16 8.09 -1.31
C ASP A 98 7.48 7.65 -0.02
N ILE A 99 6.34 8.23 0.34
CA ILE A 99 5.50 7.76 1.47
C ILE A 99 5.04 6.32 1.26
N GLY A 100 4.64 5.96 0.03
CA GLY A 100 4.24 4.60 -0.31
C GLY A 100 5.40 3.60 -0.16
N ARG A 101 6.58 3.96 -0.67
CA ARG A 101 7.79 3.11 -0.64
C ARG A 101 8.41 2.99 0.74
N ALA A 102 8.49 4.08 1.50
CA ALA A 102 9.06 4.11 2.84
C ALA A 102 8.29 3.18 3.81
N LYS A 103 6.98 2.97 3.58
CA LYS A 103 6.21 1.99 4.35
C LYS A 103 6.75 0.57 4.16
N MET A 104 7.38 0.20 3.05
CA MET A 104 7.90 -1.16 2.80
C MET A 104 9.29 -1.43 3.41
N GLU A 105 10.10 -0.40 3.64
CA GLU A 105 11.47 -0.55 4.17
C GLU A 105 11.53 -0.79 5.69
N ILE A 106 10.46 -0.46 6.44
CA ILE A 106 10.41 -0.66 7.90
C ILE A 106 10.24 -2.16 8.28
N GLY A 107 10.20 -3.07 7.29
CA GLY A 107 10.16 -4.53 7.48
C GLY A 107 11.51 -5.25 7.38
N LEU A 108 12.55 -4.63 6.80
CA LEU A 108 13.85 -5.25 6.56
C LEU A 108 14.94 -4.57 7.40
N GLY A 109 14.89 -4.69 8.73
CA GLY A 109 15.95 -4.07 9.53
C GLY A 109 15.78 -3.95 11.03
N LYS A 110 15.20 -4.92 11.74
CA LYS A 110 15.54 -5.08 13.16
C LYS A 110 16.98 -5.60 13.27
N ARG A 111 17.98 -4.72 13.21
CA ARG A 111 19.25 -4.88 13.93
C ARG A 111 19.48 -3.64 14.78
N ARG A 112 19.07 -3.73 16.05
CA ARG A 112 19.54 -2.82 17.10
C ARG A 112 20.96 -3.20 17.48
N ARG A 113 21.85 -2.20 17.46
CA ARG A 113 22.90 -1.82 18.45
C ARG A 113 23.86 -0.89 17.68
N ALA A 114 23.83 0.43 17.88
CA ALA A 114 24.37 1.12 19.06
C ALA A 114 25.69 0.50 19.53
N ASN A 115 26.83 1.05 19.08
CA ASN A 115 27.83 1.49 20.03
C ASN A 115 28.70 2.61 19.46
N SER A 116 28.64 3.74 20.16
CA SER A 116 29.63 4.79 20.25
C SER A 116 30.91 4.29 20.89
N GLN A 117 32.05 4.59 20.26
CA GLN A 117 33.30 5.03 20.90
C GLN A 117 34.23 5.58 19.81
#